data_AF-A0A9D9T546-F1
#
_entry.id   AF-A0A9D9T546-F1
#
_cell.length_a   1.000
_cell.length_b   1.000
_cell.length_c   1.000
_cell.angle_alpha   90.00
_cell.angle_beta   90.00
_cell.angle_gamma   90.00
#
_symmetry.space_group_name_H-M   'P 1'
#
loop_
_entity.id
_entity.type
_entity.pdbx_description
1 polymer ?
#
loop_
_entity_poly.entity_id
_entity_poly.type
_entity_poly.pdbx_seq_one_letter_code
_entity_poly.pdbx_strand_id
1 'polypeptide(L)'
;MKYLLFIGVLMLHLIGFAQTNQPPLELSKNLEAFKSGVWINGDYTIYVDRSILAANFRLEAQNATKSKEYYGDKDSNLVNYFTGNATRYQKAADQLENGNDQMDLRTLILYNGTEDIRQNVGSSTIIGTAVKQLVEQGNAIVYYKGKRIFTLQCTAELINQNDILNHGYETRIFYDDKENCIFRDYHIMGW
;
A
#
# COMPACT_ATOMS: atom_id res chain seq x y z
N MET A 1 -36.07 34.46 -6.40
CA MET A 1 -35.87 33.39 -5.40
C MET A 1 -35.32 32.08 -5.98
N LYS A 2 -35.69 31.65 -7.21
CA LYS A 2 -35.15 30.41 -7.83
C LYS A 2 -33.64 30.44 -8.12
N TYR A 3 -33.07 31.60 -8.47
CA TYR A 3 -31.63 31.73 -8.76
C TYR A 3 -30.72 31.73 -7.51
N LEU A 4 -31.25 32.15 -6.35
CA LEU A 4 -30.51 32.09 -5.07
C LEU A 4 -30.33 30.64 -4.58
N LEU A 5 -31.32 29.79 -4.86
CA LEU A 5 -31.27 28.36 -4.53
C LEU A 5 -30.23 27.62 -5.40
N PHE A 6 -30.09 28.03 -6.67
CA PHE A 6 -29.09 27.47 -7.59
C PHE A 6 -27.65 27.86 -7.21
N ILE A 7 -27.42 29.10 -6.78
CA ILE A 7 -26.11 29.55 -6.28
C ILE A 7 -25.76 28.85 -4.94
N GLY A 8 -26.76 28.64 -4.07
CA GLY A 8 -26.58 27.89 -2.82
C GLY A 8 -26.15 26.43 -3.05
N VAL A 9 -26.75 25.75 -4.04
CA VAL A 9 -26.38 24.38 -4.41
C VAL A 9 -25.00 24.33 -5.08
N LEU A 10 -24.63 25.34 -5.88
CA LEU A 10 -23.29 25.42 -6.49
C LEU A 10 -22.18 25.63 -5.44
N MET A 11 -22.44 26.46 -4.41
CA MET A 11 -21.49 26.68 -3.30
C MET A 11 -21.32 25.43 -2.42
N LEU A 12 -22.37 24.61 -2.26
CA LEU A 12 -22.28 23.32 -1.56
C LEU A 12 -21.39 22.30 -2.30
N HIS A 13 -21.27 22.38 -3.62
CA HIS A 13 -20.34 21.53 -4.38
C HIS A 13 -18.89 22.05 -4.31
N LEU A 14 -18.68 23.35 -4.17
CA LEU A 14 -17.34 23.95 -4.07
C LEU A 14 -16.68 23.75 -2.69
N ILE A 15 -17.48 23.56 -1.63
CA ILE A 15 -16.98 23.26 -0.27
C ILE A 15 -16.41 21.83 -0.17
N GLY A 16 -16.76 20.94 -1.11
CA GLY A 16 -16.28 19.55 -1.14
C GLY A 16 -14.86 19.34 -1.67
N PHE A 17 -14.20 20.38 -2.22
CA PHE A 17 -12.84 20.30 -2.76
C PHE A 17 -11.76 20.85 -1.81
N ALA A 18 -12.16 21.25 -0.61
CA ALA A 18 -11.23 21.63 0.45
C ALA A 18 -10.63 20.37 1.09
N GLN A 19 -9.34 20.44 1.44
CA GLN A 19 -8.60 19.42 2.19
C GLN A 19 -9.51 18.70 3.20
N THR A 20 -9.82 17.44 2.95
CA THR A 20 -10.67 16.68 3.87
C THR A 20 -9.78 15.96 4.85
N ASN A 21 -9.90 16.34 6.13
CA ASN A 21 -9.42 15.49 7.21
C ASN A 21 -10.29 14.23 7.18
N GLN A 22 -9.68 13.11 6.81
CA GLN A 22 -10.34 11.83 6.85
C GLN A 22 -10.46 11.38 8.31
N PRO A 23 -11.43 10.51 8.64
CA PRO A 23 -11.49 9.91 9.96
C PRO A 23 -10.12 9.31 10.33
N PRO A 24 -9.67 9.46 11.58
CA PRO A 24 -8.41 8.87 12.01
C PRO A 24 -8.47 7.34 11.90
N LEU A 25 -7.35 6.73 11.54
CA LEU A 25 -7.19 5.28 11.53
C LEU A 25 -6.87 4.81 12.94
N GLU A 26 -7.69 3.90 13.46
CA GLU A 26 -7.47 3.27 14.75
C GLU A 26 -6.70 1.96 14.57
N LEU A 27 -5.62 1.81 15.33
CA LEU A 27 -4.79 0.61 15.37
C LEU A 27 -5.17 -0.27 16.56
N SER A 28 -5.03 -1.58 16.40
CA SER A 28 -5.36 -2.51 17.48
C SER A 28 -4.44 -2.34 18.70
N LYS A 29 -5.07 -2.26 19.87
CA LYS A 29 -4.39 -2.21 21.17
C LYS A 29 -3.91 -3.58 21.65
N ASN A 30 -4.48 -4.65 21.09
CA ASN A 30 -4.33 -6.02 21.59
C ASN A 30 -3.38 -6.87 20.74
N LEU A 31 -2.81 -6.31 19.66
CA LEU A 31 -1.81 -7.02 18.88
C LEU A 31 -0.50 -7.13 19.66
N GLU A 32 0.07 -8.32 19.63
CA GLU A 32 1.40 -8.65 20.13
C GLU A 32 2.35 -8.93 18.96
N ALA A 33 3.61 -8.54 19.10
CA ALA A 33 4.62 -8.68 18.06
C ALA A 33 5.21 -10.10 18.03
N PHE A 34 4.37 -11.10 17.73
CA PHE A 34 4.81 -12.48 17.55
C PHE A 34 4.90 -12.82 16.07
N LYS A 35 5.99 -13.48 15.64
CA LYS A 35 6.25 -13.83 14.23
C LYS A 35 6.00 -12.69 13.23
N SER A 36 6.37 -11.47 13.61
CA SER A 36 6.08 -10.28 12.81
C SER A 36 7.14 -10.03 11.74
N GLY A 37 6.76 -9.37 10.65
CA GLY A 37 7.65 -8.75 9.68
C GLY A 37 7.79 -7.28 10.03
N VAL A 38 8.98 -6.72 9.81
CA VAL A 38 9.32 -5.34 10.14
C VAL A 38 9.43 -4.49 8.88
N TRP A 39 8.81 -3.31 8.93
CA TRP A 39 8.95 -2.27 7.91
C TRP A 39 9.26 -0.92 8.58
N ILE A 40 10.42 -0.34 8.28
CA ILE A 40 10.87 0.92 8.91
C ILE A 40 10.76 2.07 7.91
N ASN A 41 9.84 3.01 8.04
CA ASN A 41 9.75 4.16 7.13
C ASN A 41 10.02 5.46 7.88
N GLY A 42 11.18 6.08 7.66
CA GLY A 42 11.60 7.24 8.44
C GLY A 42 11.61 6.94 9.94
N ASP A 43 10.88 7.73 10.71
CA ASP A 43 10.74 7.56 12.16
C ASP A 43 9.73 6.47 12.59
N TYR A 44 9.07 5.84 11.62
CA TYR A 44 8.09 4.79 11.86
C TYR A 44 8.72 3.40 11.81
N THR A 45 8.36 2.55 12.77
CA THR A 45 8.61 1.11 12.71
C THR A 45 7.27 0.39 12.77
N ILE A 46 7.00 -0.44 11.76
CA ILE A 46 5.73 -1.15 11.58
C ILE A 46 6.00 -2.63 11.71
N TYR A 47 5.22 -3.29 12.56
CA TYR A 47 5.20 -4.74 12.69
C TYR A 47 3.87 -5.26 12.14
N VAL A 48 3.94 -6.23 11.26
CA VAL A 48 2.77 -6.89 10.66
C VAL A 48 2.89 -8.40 10.77
N ASP A 49 1.75 -9.09 10.82
CA ASP A 49 1.74 -10.56 10.85
C ASP A 49 2.25 -11.12 9.51
N ARG A 50 3.35 -11.89 9.55
CA ARG A 50 3.94 -12.50 8.35
C ARG A 50 3.03 -13.55 7.74
N SER A 51 2.20 -14.22 8.52
CA SER A 51 1.29 -15.26 8.01
C SER A 51 0.22 -14.66 7.10
N ILE A 52 -0.27 -13.46 7.42
CA ILE A 52 -1.22 -12.73 6.58
C ILE A 52 -0.55 -12.31 5.27
N LEU A 53 0.65 -11.74 5.33
CA LEU A 53 1.42 -11.39 4.12
C LEU A 53 1.74 -12.61 3.26
N ALA A 54 2.17 -13.71 3.87
CA ALA A 54 2.49 -14.95 3.17
C ALA A 54 1.27 -15.54 2.47
N ALA A 55 0.11 -15.55 3.14
CA ALA A 55 -1.16 -15.99 2.54
C ALA A 55 -1.53 -15.13 1.32
N ASN A 56 -1.39 -13.81 1.41
CA ASN A 56 -1.65 -12.90 0.29
C ASN A 56 -0.70 -13.18 -0.89
N PHE A 57 0.60 -13.32 -0.64
CA PHE A 57 1.57 -13.60 -1.70
C PHE A 57 1.38 -15.00 -2.31
N ARG A 58 0.94 -16.00 -1.54
CA ARG A 58 0.55 -17.29 -2.10
C ARG A 58 -0.64 -17.18 -3.04
N LEU A 59 -1.64 -16.38 -2.67
CA LEU A 59 -2.78 -16.15 -3.54
C LEU A 59 -2.35 -15.49 -4.86
N GLU A 60 -1.46 -14.49 -4.81
CA GLU A 60 -0.90 -13.88 -6.01
C GLU A 60 -0.11 -14.87 -6.87
N ALA A 61 0.69 -15.73 -6.25
CA ALA A 61 1.43 -16.78 -6.95
C ALA A 61 0.48 -17.78 -7.66
N GLN A 62 -0.61 -18.17 -6.99
CA GLN A 62 -1.65 -19.03 -7.56
C GLN A 62 -2.38 -18.36 -8.72
N ASN A 63 -2.72 -17.08 -8.59
CA ASN A 63 -3.37 -16.30 -9.64
C ASN A 63 -2.47 -16.19 -10.87
N ALA A 64 -1.18 -15.87 -10.68
CA ALA A 64 -0.21 -15.85 -11.77
C ALA A 64 -0.04 -17.22 -12.42
N THR A 65 -0.06 -18.31 -11.64
CA THR A 65 0.00 -19.68 -12.18
C THR A 65 -1.21 -20.00 -13.05
N LYS A 66 -2.43 -19.63 -12.62
CA LYS A 66 -3.64 -19.78 -13.43
C LYS A 66 -3.59 -18.95 -14.71
N SER A 67 -3.09 -17.72 -14.65
CA SER A 67 -2.90 -16.88 -15.84
C SER A 67 -1.89 -17.50 -16.81
N LYS A 68 -0.76 -17.99 -16.31
CA LYS A 68 0.23 -18.72 -17.11
C LYS A 68 -0.40 -19.92 -17.83
N GLU A 69 -1.20 -20.73 -17.14
CA GLU A 69 -1.90 -21.89 -17.71
C GLU A 69 -2.95 -21.47 -18.76
N TYR A 70 -3.69 -20.40 -18.49
CA TYR A 70 -4.67 -19.86 -19.44
C TYR A 70 -4.01 -19.42 -20.75
N TYR A 71 -2.89 -18.72 -20.69
CA TYR A 71 -2.18 -18.29 -21.89
C TYR A 71 -1.50 -19.47 -22.57
N GLY A 72 -0.76 -20.32 -21.84
CA GLY A 72 -0.14 -21.53 -22.41
C GLY A 72 0.53 -21.27 -23.77
N ASP A 73 0.21 -22.08 -24.77
CA ASP A 73 0.78 -21.93 -26.12
C ASP A 73 0.25 -20.73 -26.91
N LYS A 74 -0.71 -19.96 -26.37
CA LYS A 74 -1.31 -18.79 -27.06
C LYS A 74 -0.38 -17.58 -27.10
N ASP A 75 0.40 -17.38 -26.03
CA ASP A 75 1.29 -16.22 -25.92
C ASP A 75 2.47 -16.53 -24.99
N SER A 76 3.64 -16.74 -25.59
CA SER A 76 4.87 -17.06 -24.85
C SER A 76 5.39 -15.90 -24.01
N ASN A 77 5.15 -14.64 -24.40
CA ASN A 77 5.58 -13.48 -23.64
C ASN A 77 4.76 -13.37 -22.34
N LEU A 78 3.44 -13.55 -22.43
CA LEU A 78 2.58 -13.56 -21.25
C LEU A 78 2.88 -14.76 -20.34
N VAL A 79 3.13 -15.95 -20.92
CA VAL A 79 3.59 -17.10 -20.12
C VAL A 79 4.87 -16.78 -19.36
N ASN A 80 5.86 -16.17 -20.00
CA ASN A 80 7.12 -15.80 -19.34
C ASN A 80 6.90 -14.75 -18.24
N TYR A 81 6.06 -13.76 -18.50
CA TYR A 81 5.69 -12.73 -17.52
C TYR A 81 5.06 -13.35 -16.27
N PHE A 82 4.03 -14.20 -16.44
CA PHE A 82 3.34 -14.82 -15.32
C PHE A 82 4.18 -15.87 -14.62
N THR A 83 5.08 -16.54 -15.32
CA THR A 83 6.06 -17.48 -14.71
C THR A 83 6.99 -16.75 -13.75
N GLY A 84 7.53 -15.59 -14.15
CA GLY A 84 8.35 -14.76 -13.28
C GLY A 84 7.58 -14.30 -12.03
N ASN A 85 6.36 -13.78 -12.22
CA ASN A 85 5.51 -13.36 -11.10
C ASN A 85 5.21 -14.51 -10.13
N ALA A 86 4.73 -15.66 -10.63
CA ALA A 86 4.40 -16.81 -9.80
C ALA A 86 5.58 -17.26 -8.94
N THR A 87 6.77 -17.34 -9.55
CA THR A 87 8.00 -17.75 -8.87
C THR A 87 8.39 -16.78 -7.76
N ARG A 88 8.37 -15.47 -8.01
CA ARG A 88 8.76 -14.46 -7.02
C ARG A 88 7.79 -14.36 -5.86
N TYR A 89 6.49 -14.37 -6.12
CA TYR A 89 5.48 -14.35 -5.07
C TYR A 89 5.53 -15.62 -4.21
N GLN A 90 5.73 -16.80 -4.83
CA GLN A 90 5.90 -18.05 -4.10
C GLN A 90 7.14 -17.99 -3.19
N LYS A 91 8.28 -17.57 -3.74
CA LYS A 91 9.53 -17.42 -2.96
C LYS A 91 9.38 -16.44 -1.80
N ALA A 92 8.72 -15.30 -2.01
CA ALA A 92 8.49 -14.32 -0.96
C ALA A 92 7.60 -14.89 0.17
N ALA A 93 6.54 -15.62 -0.18
CA ALA A 93 5.70 -16.29 0.81
C ALA A 93 6.49 -17.32 1.63
N ASP A 94 7.31 -18.14 0.96
CA ASP A 94 8.13 -19.14 1.65
C ASP A 94 9.19 -18.50 2.55
N GLN A 95 9.77 -17.37 2.14
CA GLN A 95 10.68 -16.58 2.99
C GLN A 95 9.98 -16.01 4.22
N LEU A 96 8.74 -15.50 4.06
CA LEU A 96 7.96 -14.98 5.18
C LEU A 96 7.63 -16.05 6.22
N GLU A 97 7.33 -17.26 5.78
CA GLU A 97 6.96 -18.38 6.67
C GLU A 97 8.15 -19.00 7.38
N ASN A 98 9.27 -19.11 6.68
CA ASN A 98 10.50 -19.72 7.24
C ASN A 98 11.44 -18.69 7.87
N GLY A 99 11.13 -17.40 7.75
CA GLY A 99 11.96 -16.33 8.30
C GLY A 99 11.99 -16.32 9.83
N ASN A 100 12.98 -15.61 10.38
CA ASN A 100 13.03 -15.34 11.80
C ASN A 100 11.95 -14.34 12.23
N ASP A 101 11.66 -14.30 13.53
CA ASP A 101 10.84 -13.23 14.09
C ASP A 101 11.46 -11.87 13.80
N GLN A 102 10.61 -10.90 13.50
CA GLN A 102 11.01 -9.55 13.11
C GLN A 102 11.83 -9.48 11.82
N MET A 103 11.57 -10.40 10.87
CA MET A 103 12.18 -10.37 9.54
C MET A 103 11.99 -8.99 8.88
N ASP A 104 13.09 -8.40 8.38
CA ASP A 104 13.03 -7.17 7.59
C ASP A 104 12.34 -7.44 6.25
N LEU A 105 11.16 -6.86 6.08
CA LEU A 105 10.32 -7.05 4.90
C LEU A 105 10.95 -6.46 3.63
N ARG A 106 11.92 -5.54 3.75
CA ARG A 106 12.65 -5.00 2.58
C ARG A 106 13.59 -5.99 1.93
N THR A 107 13.89 -7.09 2.60
CA THR A 107 14.71 -8.17 2.02
C THR A 107 13.96 -8.99 0.98
N LEU A 108 12.64 -8.85 0.90
CA LEU A 108 11.80 -9.53 -0.09
C LEU A 108 11.96 -8.87 -1.47
N ILE A 109 12.19 -9.68 -2.49
CA ILE A 109 12.36 -9.23 -3.87
C ILE A 109 11.07 -9.50 -4.63
N LEU A 110 10.20 -8.48 -4.70
CA LEU A 110 8.93 -8.54 -5.44
C LEU A 110 8.88 -7.47 -6.53
N TYR A 111 8.47 -7.86 -7.73
CA TYR A 111 8.10 -6.98 -8.84
C TYR A 111 7.25 -7.78 -9.84
N ASN A 112 6.45 -7.07 -10.63
CA ASN A 112 5.63 -7.66 -11.69
C ASN A 112 6.37 -7.52 -13.03
N GLY A 113 6.58 -8.62 -13.75
CA GLY A 113 7.43 -8.62 -14.94
C GLY A 113 7.95 -10.00 -15.31
N THR A 114 8.58 -10.08 -16.48
CA THR A 114 9.50 -11.18 -16.75
C THR A 114 10.68 -11.12 -15.77
N GLU A 115 11.34 -12.25 -15.51
CA GLU A 115 12.57 -12.26 -14.72
C GLU A 115 13.61 -11.29 -15.33
N ASP A 116 14.04 -10.34 -14.53
CA ASP A 116 15.10 -9.38 -14.86
C ASP A 116 16.03 -9.24 -13.66
N ILE A 117 17.26 -9.73 -13.80
CA ILE A 117 18.28 -9.67 -12.74
C ILE A 117 18.60 -8.23 -12.32
N ARG A 118 18.36 -7.24 -13.19
CA ARG A 118 18.55 -5.82 -12.88
C ARG A 118 17.46 -5.27 -11.96
N GLN A 119 16.31 -5.94 -11.88
CA GLN A 119 15.20 -5.60 -10.99
C GLN A 119 15.23 -6.39 -9.67
N ASN A 120 16.24 -7.25 -9.47
CA ASN A 120 16.46 -7.99 -8.22
C ASN A 120 16.94 -7.11 -7.04
N VAL A 121 16.77 -5.79 -7.14
CA VAL A 121 16.79 -4.86 -6.00
C VAL A 121 15.43 -4.80 -5.28
N GLY A 122 14.39 -5.42 -5.84
CA GLY A 122 13.04 -5.46 -5.28
C GLY A 122 12.26 -4.16 -5.51
N SER A 123 10.94 -4.25 -5.66
CA SER A 123 10.04 -3.11 -5.59
C SER A 123 9.56 -2.96 -4.15
N SER A 124 10.08 -1.96 -3.45
CA SER A 124 9.57 -1.55 -2.14
C SER A 124 8.08 -1.17 -2.20
N THR A 125 7.56 -0.83 -3.38
CA THR A 125 6.16 -0.43 -3.57
C THR A 125 5.19 -1.58 -3.32
N ILE A 126 5.45 -2.79 -3.84
CA ILE A 126 4.49 -3.91 -3.68
C ILE A 126 4.34 -4.28 -2.20
N ILE A 127 5.46 -4.40 -1.50
CA ILE A 127 5.47 -4.73 -0.07
C ILE A 127 4.93 -3.56 0.75
N GLY A 128 5.32 -2.33 0.40
CA GLY A 128 4.82 -1.11 1.04
C GLY A 128 3.30 -0.98 0.96
N THR A 129 2.69 -1.29 -0.19
CA THR A 129 1.23 -1.33 -0.37
C THR A 129 0.57 -2.40 0.49
N ALA A 130 1.15 -3.60 0.56
CA ALA A 130 0.61 -4.67 1.41
C ALA A 130 0.69 -4.30 2.90
N VAL A 131 1.81 -3.71 3.35
CA VAL A 131 1.97 -3.20 4.71
C VAL A 131 0.99 -2.07 4.99
N LYS A 132 0.81 -1.14 4.05
CA LYS A 132 -0.17 -0.05 4.15
C LYS A 132 -1.58 -0.59 4.36
N GLN A 133 -2.03 -1.55 3.56
CA GLN A 133 -3.35 -2.17 3.73
C GLN A 133 -3.54 -2.76 5.14
N LEU A 134 -2.52 -3.42 5.69
CA LEU A 134 -2.61 -3.96 7.04
C LEU A 134 -2.69 -2.86 8.11
N VAL A 135 -1.97 -1.76 7.93
CA VAL A 135 -2.08 -0.58 8.81
C VAL A 135 -3.48 0.03 8.73
N GLU A 136 -4.01 0.23 7.53
CA GLU A 136 -5.35 0.80 7.31
C GLU A 136 -6.47 -0.07 7.88
N GLN A 137 -6.27 -1.40 7.92
CA GLN A 137 -7.20 -2.34 8.53
C GLN A 137 -7.04 -2.46 10.06
N GLY A 138 -6.08 -1.75 10.66
CA GLY A 138 -5.75 -1.86 12.09
C GLY A 138 -5.00 -3.15 12.47
N ASN A 139 -4.56 -3.93 11.46
CA ASN A 139 -3.85 -5.20 11.57
C ASN A 139 -2.31 -5.02 11.60
N ALA A 140 -1.84 -3.96 12.25
CA ALA A 140 -0.44 -3.65 12.40
C ALA A 140 -0.13 -3.04 13.77
N ILE A 141 1.07 -3.26 14.27
CA ILE A 141 1.63 -2.54 15.42
C ILE A 141 2.54 -1.46 14.87
N VAL A 142 2.26 -0.20 15.20
CA VAL A 142 3.03 0.94 14.71
C VAL A 142 3.72 1.62 15.88
N TYR A 143 5.02 1.88 15.71
CA TYR A 143 5.82 2.72 16.57
C TYR A 143 6.23 3.98 15.82
N TYR A 144 6.23 5.11 16.51
CA TYR A 144 6.78 6.37 16.04
C TYR A 144 7.82 6.86 17.05
N LYS A 145 9.06 7.09 16.59
CA LYS A 145 10.21 7.46 17.45
C LYS A 145 10.34 6.56 18.69
N GLY A 146 10.17 5.24 18.48
CA GLY A 146 10.29 4.22 19.53
C GLY A 146 9.09 4.12 20.48
N LYS A 147 8.01 4.89 20.30
CA LYS A 147 6.78 4.79 21.10
C LYS A 147 5.64 4.15 20.30
N ARG A 148 4.96 3.16 20.87
CA ARG A 148 3.78 2.54 20.25
C ARG A 148 2.66 3.58 20.15
N ILE A 149 2.09 3.72 18.97
CA ILE A 149 0.96 4.60 18.69
C ILE A 149 -0.28 3.75 18.34
N PHE A 150 -1.46 4.33 18.55
CA PHE A 150 -2.74 3.62 18.38
C PHE A 150 -3.70 4.32 17.43
N THR A 151 -3.37 5.53 16.99
CA THR A 151 -4.22 6.33 16.14
C THR A 151 -3.33 7.06 15.14
N LEU A 152 -3.71 7.08 13.87
CA LEU A 152 -3.04 7.81 12.80
C LEU A 152 -4.01 8.82 12.19
N GLN A 153 -3.52 10.00 11.87
CA GLN A 153 -4.24 11.01 11.12
C GLN A 153 -4.14 10.70 9.63
N CYS A 154 -5.22 10.99 8.90
CA CYS A 154 -5.31 10.82 7.46
C CYS A 154 -5.79 12.12 6.81
N THR A 155 -5.06 12.58 5.81
CA THR A 155 -5.42 13.78 5.05
C THR A 155 -5.43 13.47 3.57
N ALA A 156 -6.43 13.99 2.85
CA ALA A 156 -6.46 14.02 1.40
C ALA A 156 -6.43 15.49 0.93
N GLU A 157 -5.36 15.87 0.24
CA GLU A 157 -5.15 17.24 -0.25
C GLU A 157 -5.18 17.24 -1.78
N LEU A 158 -5.97 18.13 -2.38
CA LEU A 158 -5.99 18.30 -3.83
C LEU A 158 -4.65 18.83 -4.34
N ILE A 159 -4.05 18.12 -5.29
CA ILE A 159 -2.90 18.58 -6.07
C ILE A 159 -3.44 19.15 -7.36
N ASN A 160 -3.30 20.47 -7.53
CA ASN A 160 -3.77 21.17 -8.72
C ASN A 160 -2.57 21.41 -9.64
N GLN A 161 -2.44 20.67 -10.74
CA GLN A 161 -1.49 21.00 -11.81
C GLN A 161 -2.21 21.74 -12.93
N ASN A 162 -2.56 23.01 -12.73
CA ASN A 162 -3.02 24.00 -13.73
C ASN A 162 -4.04 23.58 -14.82
N ASP A 163 -4.62 22.38 -14.78
CA ASP A 163 -5.46 21.79 -15.83
C ASP A 163 -6.49 20.84 -15.19
N ILE A 164 -7.75 20.97 -15.64
CA ILE A 164 -8.89 20.13 -15.23
C ILE A 164 -8.63 18.65 -15.54
N LEU A 165 -7.75 18.33 -16.49
CA LEU A 165 -7.41 16.95 -16.85
C LEU A 165 -6.19 16.40 -16.07
N ASN A 166 -5.47 17.24 -15.33
CA ASN A 166 -4.28 16.86 -14.55
C ASN A 166 -4.42 17.24 -13.07
N HIS A 167 -5.59 17.02 -12.49
CA HIS A 167 -5.79 17.19 -11.06
C HIS A 167 -5.67 15.83 -10.35
N GLY A 168 -5.30 15.85 -9.08
CA GLY A 168 -5.16 14.64 -8.30
C GLY A 168 -5.27 14.92 -6.82
N TYR A 169 -5.06 13.90 -6.00
CA TYR A 169 -5.02 14.02 -4.55
C TYR A 169 -3.73 13.42 -4.01
N GLU A 170 -3.10 14.12 -3.09
CA GLU A 170 -2.10 13.54 -2.20
C GLU A 170 -2.83 13.00 -0.97
N THR A 171 -2.67 11.72 -0.69
CA THR A 171 -3.07 11.16 0.61
C THR A 171 -1.85 11.02 1.49
N ARG A 172 -1.97 11.46 2.74
CA ARG A 172 -0.93 11.31 3.77
C ARG A 172 -1.51 10.63 4.98
N ILE A 173 -0.80 9.64 5.49
CA ILE A 173 -1.07 8.99 6.77
C ILE A 173 0.10 9.32 7.69
N PHE A 174 -0.17 9.83 8.89
CA PHE A 174 0.87 10.31 9.82
C PHE A 174 0.37 10.28 11.28
N TYR A 175 1.28 10.52 12.23
CA TYR A 175 0.96 10.54 13.66
C TYR A 175 0.87 11.97 14.21
N ASP A 176 1.98 12.71 14.16
CA ASP A 176 2.11 14.06 14.72
C ASP A 176 2.44 15.13 13.67
N ASP A 177 3.34 14.83 12.74
CA ASP A 177 3.84 15.73 11.71
C ASP A 177 3.43 15.22 10.33
N LYS A 178 2.66 16.03 9.60
CA LYS A 178 2.19 15.71 8.24
C LYS A 178 3.31 15.55 7.22
N GLU A 179 4.46 16.19 7.45
CA GLU A 179 5.61 16.08 6.54
C GLU A 179 6.40 14.80 6.80
N ASN A 180 6.36 14.30 8.03
CA ASN A 180 6.89 13.00 8.43
C ASN A 180 5.78 11.95 8.41
N CYS A 181 5.38 11.54 7.22
CA CYS A 181 4.29 10.61 7.02
C CYS A 181 4.76 9.15 6.99
N ILE A 182 3.94 8.25 7.57
CA ILE A 182 4.16 6.80 7.45
C ILE A 182 3.89 6.32 6.01
N PHE A 183 2.93 6.93 5.33
CA PHE A 183 2.61 6.69 3.92
C PHE A 183 2.22 8.00 3.23
N ARG A 184 2.65 8.15 1.97
CA ARG A 184 2.34 9.27 1.09
C ARG A 184 2.06 8.73 -0.31
N ASP A 185 0.85 8.93 -0.79
CA ASP A 185 0.42 8.43 -2.10
C ASP A 185 -0.17 9.54 -2.96
N TYR A 186 0.19 9.49 -4.24
CA TYR A 186 -0.26 10.42 -5.27
C TYR A 186 -1.28 9.72 -6.15
N HIS A 187 -2.51 10.24 -6.17
CA HIS A 187 -3.59 9.75 -7.02
C HIS A 187 -3.92 10.80 -8.07
N ILE A 188 -3.50 10.58 -9.32
CA ILE A 188 -3.88 11.46 -10.43
C ILE A 188 -5.27 11.04 -10.91
N MET A 189 -6.18 12.01 -11.02
CA MET A 189 -7.50 11.84 -11.63
C MET A 189 -7.47 12.49 -13.01
N GLY A 190 -7.10 11.69 -14.00
CA GLY A 190 -6.98 12.09 -15.41
C GLY A 190 -6.77 10.85 -16.28
N TRP A 191 -7.32 10.86 -17.49
CA TRP A 191 -7.20 9.78 -18.49
C TRP A 191 -6.07 10.07 -19.47
#